data_AF-A0A519HJV8-F1
#
_entry.id   AF-A0A519HJV8-F1
#
_cell.length_a   1.000
_cell.length_b   1.000
_cell.length_c   1.000
_cell.angle_alpha   90.00
_cell.angle_beta   90.00
_cell.angle_gamma   90.00
#
_symmetry.space_group_name_H-M   'P 1'
#
loop_
_entity.id
_entity.type
_entity.pdbx_description
1 polymer ?
#
loop_
_entity_poly.entity_id
_entity_poly.type
_entity_poly.pdbx_seq_one_letter_code
_entity_poly.pdbx_strand_id
1 'polypeptide(L)'
;MTPPVRRIGLLLEPGFPLLALAGVVDSLEAANELQGEARYRAEALSSSGGHVTALGGVQVQTVSAAPLADWHAVFIIAAEPTPPDAPA
;
A
#
# COMPACT_ATOMS: atom_id res chain seq x y z
N MET A 1 -24.87 -0.83 -15.62
CA MET A 1 -23.42 -1.01 -15.86
C MET A 1 -22.73 -0.83 -14.53
N THR A 2 -22.12 -1.88 -13.98
CA THR A 2 -21.38 -1.78 -12.70
C THR A 2 -20.07 -1.04 -12.95
N PRO A 3 -19.73 0.01 -12.19
CA PRO A 3 -18.47 0.72 -12.37
C PRO A 3 -17.29 -0.22 -12.12
N PRO A 4 -16.14 -0.03 -12.82
CA PRO A 4 -14.98 -0.90 -12.65
C PRO A 4 -14.40 -0.81 -11.24
N VAL A 5 -13.87 -1.93 -10.75
CA VAL A 5 -13.16 -2.02 -9.46
C VAL A 5 -11.97 -1.07 -9.46
N ARG A 6 -11.86 -0.25 -8.41
CA ARG A 6 -10.77 0.71 -8.24
C ARG A 6 -9.58 0.02 -7.58
N ARG A 7 -8.48 -0.09 -8.32
CA ARG A 7 -7.22 -0.64 -7.83
C ARG A 7 -6.45 0.43 -7.06
N ILE A 8 -6.10 0.15 -5.81
CA ILE A 8 -5.35 1.04 -4.93
C ILE A 8 -3.98 0.42 -4.68
N GLY A 9 -2.92 1.14 -5.05
CA GLY A 9 -1.54 0.72 -4.78
C GLY A 9 -1.09 1.16 -3.39
N LEU A 10 -0.49 0.25 -2.63
CA LEU A 10 0.13 0.55 -1.32
C LEU A 10 1.64 0.35 -1.46
N LEU A 11 2.39 1.41 -1.79
CA LEU A 11 3.83 1.37 -2.02
C LEU A 11 4.57 1.33 -0.68
N LEU A 12 5.20 0.20 -0.40
CA LEU A 12 5.90 -0.07 0.84
C LEU A 12 7.38 0.27 0.71
N GLU A 13 7.85 1.18 1.54
CA GLU A 13 9.29 1.42 1.71
C GLU A 13 9.85 0.47 2.78
N PRO A 14 11.13 0.07 2.68
CA PRO A 14 11.77 -0.70 3.74
C PRO A 14 11.62 -0.04 5.12
N GLY A 15 11.26 -0.83 6.13
CA GLY A 15 11.04 -0.32 7.49
C GLY A 15 9.67 0.35 7.70
N PHE A 16 8.75 0.25 6.74
CA PHE A 16 7.41 0.82 6.90
C PHE A 16 6.69 0.34 8.18
N PRO A 17 5.82 1.16 8.77
CA PRO A 17 4.99 0.76 9.89
C PRO A 17 3.87 -0.19 9.43
N LEU A 18 3.92 -1.45 9.87
CA LEU A 18 2.91 -2.47 9.52
C LEU A 18 1.49 -2.03 9.89
N LEU A 19 1.34 -1.31 11.00
CA LEU A 19 0.03 -0.83 11.46
C LEU A 19 -0.57 0.22 10.51
N ALA A 20 0.25 1.03 9.83
CA ALA A 20 -0.24 1.97 8.84
C ALA A 20 -0.74 1.25 7.58
N LEU A 21 -0.04 0.18 7.16
CA LEU A 21 -0.51 -0.70 6.08
C LEU A 21 -1.88 -1.32 6.43
N ALA A 22 -2.00 -1.92 7.62
CA ALA A 22 -3.25 -2.52 8.07
C ALA A 22 -4.39 -1.49 8.10
N GLY A 23 -4.15 -0.29 8.66
CA GLY A 23 -5.17 0.74 8.75
C GLY A 23 -5.74 1.19 7.39
N VAL A 24 -4.92 1.24 6.34
CA VAL A 24 -5.40 1.54 4.98
C VAL A 24 -6.23 0.39 4.41
N VAL A 25 -5.76 -0.86 4.58
CA VAL A 25 -6.48 -2.05 4.10
C VAL A 25 -7.86 -2.15 4.77
N ASP A 26 -7.90 -2.08 6.10
CA ASP A 26 -9.14 -2.16 6.89
C ASP A 26 -10.12 -1.05 6.49
N SER A 27 -9.63 0.16 6.22
CA SER A 27 -10.47 1.28 5.79
C SER A 27 -11.12 1.04 4.42
N LEU A 28 -10.38 0.45 3.47
CA LEU A 28 -10.91 0.13 2.14
C LEU A 28 -11.91 -1.03 2.19
N GLU A 29 -11.66 -2.04 3.03
CA GLU A 29 -12.58 -3.14 3.27
C GLU A 29 -13.88 -2.65 3.93
N ALA A 30 -13.78 -1.84 4.98
CA ALA A 30 -14.95 -1.23 5.61
C ALA A 30 -15.77 -0.38 4.63
N ALA A 31 -15.10 0.33 3.71
CA ALA A 31 -15.78 1.08 2.66
C ALA A 31 -16.53 0.17 1.67
N ASN A 32 -15.94 -0.98 1.30
CA ASN A 32 -16.62 -1.98 0.48
C ASN A 32 -17.85 -2.55 1.19
N GLU A 33 -17.72 -2.90 2.47
CA GLU A 33 -18.83 -3.40 3.30
C GLU A 33 -19.98 -2.38 3.36
N LEU A 34 -19.67 -1.11 3.60
CA LEU A 34 -20.67 -0.04 3.65
C LEU A 34 -21.45 0.10 2.32
N GLN A 35 -20.81 -0.21 1.19
CA GLN A 35 -21.40 -0.15 -0.13
C GLN A 35 -22.13 -1.45 -0.53
N GLY A 36 -21.94 -2.53 0.24
CA GLY A 36 -22.42 -3.86 -0.13
C GLY A 36 -21.75 -4.44 -1.38
N GLU A 37 -20.63 -3.85 -1.84
CA GLU A 37 -19.95 -4.22 -3.08
C GLU A 37 -18.42 -4.02 -2.94
N ALA A 38 -17.64 -4.93 -3.54
CA ALA A 38 -16.18 -4.88 -3.54
C ALA A 38 -15.63 -3.85 -4.57
N ARG A 39 -15.77 -2.56 -4.26
CA ARG A 39 -15.43 -1.45 -5.15
C ARG A 39 -13.96 -1.03 -5.12
N TYR A 40 -13.25 -1.29 -4.02
CA TYR A 40 -11.84 -0.98 -3.81
C TYR A 40 -11.04 -2.26 -3.61
N ARG A 41 -9.90 -2.36 -4.29
CA ARG A 41 -8.97 -3.48 -4.14
C ARG A 41 -7.57 -2.95 -3.90
N ALA A 42 -7.02 -3.22 -2.72
CA ALA A 42 -5.66 -2.84 -2.37
C ALA A 42 -4.65 -3.88 -2.88
N GLU A 43 -3.46 -3.42 -3.27
CA GLU A 43 -2.36 -4.27 -3.68
C GLU A 43 -1.04 -3.70 -3.12
N ALA A 44 -0.25 -4.55 -2.46
CA ALA A 44 1.03 -4.15 -1.89
C ALA A 44 2.09 -4.05 -2.98
N LEU A 45 2.74 -2.88 -3.08
CA LEU A 45 3.71 -2.56 -4.12
C LEU A 45 5.09 -2.30 -3.50
N SER A 46 6.12 -2.50 -4.31
CA SER A 46 7.47 -1.97 -4.06
C SER A 46 8.13 -1.59 -5.39
N SER A 47 9.27 -0.92 -5.35
CA SER A 47 10.00 -0.54 -6.57
C SER A 47 10.38 -1.74 -7.44
N SER A 48 10.84 -2.84 -6.83
CA SER A 48 11.29 -4.06 -7.50
C SER A 48 10.30 -5.24 -7.44
N GLY A 49 9.27 -5.17 -6.60
CA GLY A 49 8.51 -6.36 -6.18
C GLY A 49 9.29 -7.23 -5.18
N GLY A 50 8.68 -8.35 -4.77
CA GLY A 50 9.25 -9.26 -3.78
C GLY A 50 8.90 -8.89 -2.34
N HIS A 51 9.72 -9.27 -1.37
CA HIS A 51 9.42 -9.03 0.03
C HIS A 51 9.93 -7.67 0.49
N VAL A 52 9.08 -6.90 1.18
CA VAL A 52 9.48 -5.70 1.92
C VAL A 52 9.29 -5.97 3.41
N THR A 53 10.32 -5.65 4.19
CA THR A 53 10.32 -5.88 5.65
C THR A 53 9.81 -4.65 6.39
N ALA A 54 8.80 -4.82 7.24
CA ALA A 54 8.26 -3.78 8.12
C ALA A 54 9.16 -3.51 9.34
N LEU A 55 8.89 -2.43 10.08
CA LEU A 55 9.63 -2.02 11.30
C LEU A 55 9.73 -3.11 12.40
N GLY A 56 8.92 -4.17 12.34
CA GLY A 56 8.95 -5.30 13.28
C GLY A 56 9.55 -6.60 12.73
N GLY A 57 10.19 -6.57 11.55
CA GLY A 57 10.76 -7.76 10.90
C GLY A 57 9.77 -8.61 10.12
N VAL A 58 8.48 -8.27 10.14
CA VAL A 58 7.45 -8.94 9.32
C VAL A 58 7.71 -8.65 7.84
N GLN A 59 7.70 -9.70 7.02
CA GLN A 59 7.88 -9.59 5.58
C GLN A 59 6.53 -9.60 4.87
N VAL A 60 6.29 -8.60 4.02
CA VAL A 60 5.11 -8.52 3.16
C VAL A 60 5.52 -8.75 1.72
N GLN A 61 4.85 -9.69 1.06
CA GLN A 61 5.04 -9.92 -0.36
C GLN A 61 4.39 -8.79 -1.17
N THR A 62 5.13 -8.26 -2.13
CA THR A 62 4.74 -7.13 -2.98
C THR A 62 4.95 -7.45 -4.45
N VAL A 63 4.22 -6.74 -5.30
CA VAL A 63 4.47 -6.71 -6.76
C VAL A 63 5.25 -5.44 -7.12
N SER A 64 5.96 -5.46 -8.25
CA SER A 64 6.63 -4.25 -8.72
C SER A 64 5.61 -3.19 -9.12
N ALA A 65 5.87 -1.95 -8.70
CA ALA A 65 5.10 -0.78 -9.11
C ALA A 65 5.37 -0.37 -10.58
N ALA A 66 6.37 -0.95 -11.24
CA ALA A 66 6.83 -0.58 -12.58
C ALA A 66 6.47 -1.64 -13.65
N PRO A 67 5.96 -1.22 -14.83
CA PRO A 67 5.45 0.12 -15.12
C PRO A 67 4.20 0.43 -14.27
N LEU A 68 3.96 1.71 -13.97
CA LEU A 68 2.75 2.14 -13.24
C LEU A 68 1.52 1.61 -13.98
N ALA A 69 0.86 0.63 -13.39
CA ALA A 69 -0.42 0.13 -13.87
C ALA A 69 -1.50 1.22 -13.75
N ASP A 70 -2.71 0.99 -14.29
CA ASP A 70 -3.89 1.85 -14.11
C ASP A 70 -4.39 1.83 -12.66
N TRP A 71 -3.58 2.37 -11.75
CA TRP A 71 -3.93 2.57 -10.35
C TRP A 71 -4.89 3.75 -10.24
N HIS A 72 -5.97 3.56 -9.50
CA HIS A 72 -6.88 4.65 -9.18
C HIS A 72 -6.23 5.66 -8.22
N ALA A 73 -5.42 5.17 -7.29
CA ALA A 73 -4.58 5.94 -6.39
C ALA A 73 -3.41 5.08 -5.90
N VAL A 74 -2.31 5.72 -5.47
CA VAL A 74 -1.18 5.06 -4.82
C VAL A 74 -0.88 5.79 -3.51
N PHE A 75 -0.80 5.05 -2.40
CA PHE A 75 -0.37 5.54 -1.09
C PHE A 75 1.03 5.03 -0.80
N ILE A 76 1.92 5.94 -0.40
CA ILE A 76 3.27 5.58 0.03
C ILE A 76 3.25 5.38 1.54
N ILE A 77 3.68 4.20 1.99
CA ILE A 77 3.78 3.84 3.39
C ILE A 77 5.27 3.76 3.72
N ALA A 78 5.78 4.87 4.25
CA ALA A 78 7.18 5.00 4.63
C ALA A 78 7.32 4.98 6.16
N ALA A 79 8.51 4.61 6.62
CA ALA A 79 8.95 4.95 7.97
C ALA A 79 8.92 6.47 8.15
N GLU A 80 9.02 6.93 9.40
CA GLU A 80 9.17 8.35 9.68
C GLU A 80 10.26 8.92 8.78
N PRO A 81 9.98 9.98 8.00
CA PRO A 81 10.95 10.49 7.05
C PRO A 81 12.17 10.94 7.86
N THR A 82 13.33 10.34 7.58
CA THR A 82 14.58 10.96 7.99
C THR A 82 14.57 12.36 7.35
N PRO A 83 14.69 13.44 8.13
CA PRO A 83 14.72 14.78 7.55
C PRO A 83 15.79 14.81 6.45
N PRO A 84 15.53 15.43 5.30
CA PRO A 84 16.48 15.43 4.19
C PRO A 84 17.87 15.99 4.57
N ASP A 85 17.96 16.74 5.68
CA ASP A 85 19.18 17.36 6.20
C ASP A 85 19.71 16.72 7.50
N ALA A 86 19.22 15.56 7.94
CA ALA A 86 19.79 14.90 9.11
C ALA A 86 21.19 14.32 8.78
N PRO A 87 22.24 14.58 9.60
CA PRO A 87 23.55 14.00 9.36
C PRO A 87 23.49 12.48 9.44
N ALA A 88 24.17 11.83 8.49
CA ALA A 88 24.34 10.38 8.39
C ALA A 88 25.10 9.79 9.59
#